data_AF-A0A1V0UV41-F1
#
_entry.id   AF-A0A1V0UV41-F1
#
_cell.length_a   1.000
_cell.length_b   1.000
_cell.length_c   1.000
_cell.angle_alpha   90.00
_cell.angle_beta   90.00
_cell.angle_gamma   90.00
#
_symmetry.space_group_name_H-M   'P 1'
#
loop_
_entity.id
_entity.type
_entity.pdbx_description
1 polymer ?
#
loop_
_entity_poly.entity_id
_entity_poly.type
_entity_poly.pdbx_seq_one_letter_code
_entity_poly.pdbx_strand_id
1 'polypeptide(L)'
;MINSSALIESKTLRESVIDRTEVLEKVKKLSMLPDDMNASIEIAATYYEVSRKAINSLILDHREELENDGLRVLTGNELISLKEMGVIGKNAAAFTIIPRRAVLRIGMLLRDSPVARSVRDHLLNVEAERKPNYDDPGLLHFKKEAYMIEVAANVLRLPDSGKLKLLHDFNKQHCLQVPLPAYADEQVTESATVLLKKHKIPIGAAKFNTLLIQHGLLEEKERPSRKGKIKLFKSLTDKGLEYGKNIVSPHSPRETAPHYFANKFPELIEQVGL
;
A
#
# COMPACT_ATOMS: atom_id res chain seq x y z
N MET A 1 16.90 10.91 -21.77
CA MET A 1 15.85 11.94 -21.57
C MET A 1 14.68 11.56 -22.46
N ILE A 2 13.49 11.36 -21.89
CA ILE A 2 12.30 11.08 -22.69
C ILE A 2 11.99 12.32 -23.52
N ASN A 3 11.71 12.14 -24.82
CA ASN A 3 11.45 13.27 -25.70
C ASN A 3 10.10 13.90 -25.35
N SER A 4 10.14 15.11 -24.79
CA SER A 4 8.95 15.90 -24.43
C SER A 4 7.97 16.13 -25.59
N SER A 5 8.40 16.02 -26.85
CA SER A 5 7.52 16.18 -28.01
C SER A 5 6.48 15.06 -28.16
N ALA A 6 6.68 13.92 -27.50
CA ALA A 6 5.75 12.79 -27.56
C ALA A 6 4.33 13.14 -27.11
N LEU A 7 4.18 14.03 -26.11
CA LEU A 7 2.88 14.51 -25.63
C LEU A 7 2.19 15.46 -26.62
N ILE A 8 2.94 16.14 -27.49
CA ILE A 8 2.37 16.99 -28.54
C ILE A 8 1.79 16.10 -29.64
N GLU A 9 2.50 15.03 -30.00
CA GLU A 9 2.19 14.17 -31.14
C GLU A 9 1.12 13.11 -30.82
N SER A 10 1.09 12.56 -29.61
CA SER A 10 0.23 11.44 -29.25
C SER A 10 -0.92 11.82 -28.32
N LYS A 11 -2.16 11.75 -28.85
CA LYS A 11 -3.38 11.91 -28.04
C LYS A 11 -3.50 10.82 -26.98
N THR A 12 -3.17 9.57 -27.29
CA THR A 12 -3.26 8.45 -26.34
C THR A 12 -2.34 8.64 -25.15
N LEU A 13 -1.13 9.19 -25.38
CA LEU A 13 -0.20 9.51 -24.30
C LEU A 13 -0.75 10.63 -23.42
N ARG A 14 -1.37 11.66 -24.00
CA ARG A 14 -2.04 12.73 -23.24
C ARG A 14 -3.14 12.17 -22.34
N GLU A 15 -4.00 11.30 -22.86
CA GLU A 15 -5.07 10.69 -22.05
C GLU A 15 -4.51 9.88 -20.87
N SER A 16 -3.35 9.24 -21.01
CA SER A 16 -2.76 8.46 -19.91
C SER A 16 -2.25 9.32 -18.74
N VAL A 17 -2.03 10.62 -18.95
CA VAL A 17 -1.45 11.53 -17.95
C VAL A 17 -2.34 12.73 -17.61
N ILE A 18 -3.55 12.83 -18.19
CA ILE A 18 -4.43 14.01 -18.06
C ILE A 18 -4.94 14.25 -16.63
N ASP A 19 -5.07 13.20 -15.82
CA ASP A 19 -5.52 13.32 -14.45
C ASP A 19 -4.47 13.95 -13.51
N ARG A 20 -3.21 14.09 -13.96
CA ARG A 20 -2.07 14.57 -13.16
C ARG A 20 -1.98 16.08 -13.05
N THR A 21 -3.07 16.71 -12.62
CA THR A 21 -3.17 18.19 -12.54
C THR A 21 -2.29 18.82 -11.45
N GLU A 22 -1.76 18.03 -10.51
CA GLU A 22 -0.81 18.43 -9.49
C GLU A 22 0.54 18.87 -10.08
N VAL A 23 0.87 18.41 -11.28
CA VAL A 23 2.11 18.82 -11.98
C VAL A 23 2.14 20.32 -12.23
N LEU A 24 0.98 20.95 -12.42
CA LEU A 24 0.91 22.40 -12.61
C LEU A 24 1.51 23.13 -11.39
N GLU A 25 1.03 22.87 -10.16
CA GLU A 25 1.59 23.53 -8.96
C GLU A 25 3.09 23.27 -8.76
N LYS A 26 3.57 22.08 -9.13
CA LYS A 26 4.98 21.71 -8.98
C LYS A 26 5.90 22.54 -9.89
N VAL A 27 5.43 22.85 -11.10
CA VAL A 27 6.21 23.61 -12.07
C VAL A 27 6.14 25.11 -11.76
N LYS A 28 4.94 25.63 -11.49
CA LYS A 28 4.70 27.04 -11.23
C LYS A 28 3.39 27.19 -10.46
N LYS A 29 3.27 28.16 -9.56
CA LYS A 29 2.00 28.38 -8.84
C LYS A 29 0.91 28.80 -9.84
N LEU A 30 -0.19 28.06 -9.91
CA LEU A 30 -1.32 28.39 -10.78
C LEU A 30 -2.34 29.23 -10.02
N SER A 31 -2.52 30.49 -10.43
CA SER A 31 -3.55 31.37 -9.86
C SER A 31 -4.89 31.13 -10.53
N MET A 32 -5.79 30.39 -9.88
CA MET A 32 -7.16 30.16 -10.37
C MET A 32 -8.05 31.38 -10.14
N LEU A 33 -9.27 31.36 -10.70
CA LEU A 33 -10.32 32.32 -10.37
C LEU A 33 -10.73 32.17 -8.89
N PRO A 34 -11.48 33.13 -8.31
CA PRO A 34 -11.88 33.10 -6.90
C PRO A 34 -12.70 31.86 -6.48
N ASP A 35 -13.19 31.07 -7.44
CA ASP A 35 -13.84 29.79 -7.19
C ASP A 35 -12.87 28.64 -6.94
N ASP A 36 -11.55 28.86 -7.10
CA ASP A 36 -10.46 27.88 -7.07
C ASP A 36 -10.61 26.69 -8.06
N MET A 37 -11.64 26.70 -8.90
CA MET A 37 -11.99 25.58 -9.78
C MET A 37 -11.62 25.86 -11.23
N ASN A 38 -11.75 27.12 -11.67
CA ASN A 38 -11.60 27.49 -13.07
C ASN A 38 -10.50 28.52 -13.27
N ALA A 39 -9.84 28.47 -14.42
CA ALA A 39 -8.96 29.52 -14.93
C ALA A 39 -9.64 30.26 -16.08
N SER A 40 -9.22 31.49 -16.33
CA SER A 40 -9.56 32.22 -17.54
C SER A 40 -8.47 32.07 -18.60
N ILE A 41 -8.74 32.53 -19.83
CA ILE A 41 -7.73 32.59 -20.90
C ILE A 41 -6.53 33.43 -20.47
N GLU A 42 -6.76 34.51 -19.72
CA GLU A 42 -5.72 35.38 -19.18
C GLU A 42 -4.79 34.66 -18.22
N ILE A 43 -5.39 33.91 -17.30
CA ILE A 43 -4.67 33.12 -16.31
C ILE A 43 -3.82 32.07 -17.01
N ALA A 44 -4.41 31.31 -17.96
CA ALA A 44 -3.70 30.28 -18.71
C ALA A 44 -2.54 30.87 -19.55
N ALA A 45 -2.78 31.99 -20.23
CA ALA A 45 -1.75 32.69 -21.00
C ALA A 45 -0.59 33.18 -20.10
N THR A 46 -0.92 33.75 -18.95
CA THR A 46 0.07 34.24 -17.97
C THR A 46 0.87 33.09 -17.36
N TYR A 47 0.20 31.99 -17.02
CA TYR A 47 0.83 30.81 -16.46
C TYR A 47 1.87 30.23 -17.44
N TYR A 48 1.48 30.01 -18.69
CA TYR A 48 2.35 29.44 -19.73
C TYR A 48 3.27 30.46 -20.41
N GLU A 49 3.22 31.73 -20.04
CA GLU A 49 4.07 32.79 -20.60
C GLU A 49 3.90 32.93 -22.13
N VAL A 50 2.66 32.83 -22.60
CA VAL A 50 2.28 32.95 -24.01
C VAL A 50 1.25 34.05 -24.21
N SER A 51 1.07 34.48 -25.46
CA SER A 51 0.02 35.44 -25.78
C SER A 51 -1.38 34.81 -25.65
N ARG A 52 -2.38 35.64 -25.32
CA ARG A 52 -3.79 35.21 -25.38
C ARG A 52 -4.18 34.63 -26.75
N LYS A 53 -3.60 35.18 -27.83
CA LYS A 53 -3.84 34.71 -29.20
C LYS A 53 -3.39 33.27 -29.39
N ALA A 54 -2.26 32.89 -28.79
CA ALA A 54 -1.76 31.51 -28.84
C ALA A 54 -2.72 30.54 -28.14
N ILE A 55 -3.22 30.90 -26.96
CA ILE A 55 -4.22 30.10 -26.23
C ILE A 55 -5.51 29.97 -27.04
N ASN A 56 -6.01 31.06 -27.61
CA ASN A 56 -7.22 31.03 -28.44
C ASN A 56 -7.04 30.16 -29.69
N SER A 57 -5.90 30.25 -30.39
CA SER A 57 -5.61 29.38 -31.53
C SER A 57 -5.62 27.91 -31.10
N LEU A 58 -4.97 27.60 -29.98
CA LEU A 58 -4.90 26.24 -29.46
C LEU A 58 -6.28 25.68 -29.11
N ILE A 59 -7.15 26.50 -28.51
CA ILE A 59 -8.53 26.13 -28.18
C ILE A 59 -9.33 25.83 -29.46
N LEU A 60 -9.12 26.61 -30.53
CA LEU A 60 -9.76 26.35 -31.82
C LEU A 60 -9.28 25.05 -32.45
N ASP A 61 -7.96 24.82 -32.44
CA ASP A 61 -7.33 23.66 -33.09
C ASP A 61 -7.63 22.33 -32.35
N HIS A 62 -7.84 22.39 -31.03
CA HIS A 62 -8.00 21.20 -30.17
C HIS A 62 -9.29 21.22 -29.34
N ARG A 63 -10.34 21.83 -29.90
CA ARG A 63 -11.61 22.09 -29.20
C ARG A 63 -12.21 20.85 -28.54
N GLU A 64 -12.28 19.74 -29.27
CA GLU A 64 -12.91 18.49 -28.79
C GLU A 64 -12.20 17.94 -27.53
N GLU A 65 -10.85 17.88 -27.53
CA GLU A 65 -10.11 17.38 -26.37
C GLU A 65 -10.27 18.30 -25.15
N LEU A 66 -10.36 19.61 -25.37
CA LEU A 66 -10.47 20.59 -24.29
C LEU A 66 -11.90 20.66 -23.72
N GLU A 67 -12.93 20.55 -24.55
CA GLU A 67 -14.32 20.46 -24.11
C GLU A 67 -14.57 19.17 -23.30
N ASN A 68 -13.95 18.05 -23.69
CA ASN A 68 -13.99 16.80 -22.92
C ASN A 68 -13.35 16.95 -21.53
N ASP A 69 -12.35 17.82 -21.38
CA ASP A 69 -11.76 18.17 -20.08
C ASP A 69 -12.55 19.24 -19.31
N GLY A 70 -13.68 19.68 -19.85
CA GLY A 70 -14.61 20.62 -19.22
C GLY A 70 -14.44 22.09 -19.61
N LEU A 71 -13.59 22.41 -20.59
CA LEU A 71 -13.54 23.77 -21.15
C LEU A 71 -14.91 24.15 -21.72
N ARG A 72 -15.45 25.30 -21.33
CA ARG A 72 -16.70 25.81 -21.91
C ARG A 72 -16.74 27.33 -21.97
N VAL A 73 -17.52 27.84 -22.92
CA VAL A 73 -17.77 29.27 -23.09
C VAL A 73 -19.09 29.62 -22.43
N LEU A 74 -19.03 30.46 -21.40
CA LEU A 74 -20.19 30.95 -20.68
C LEU A 74 -20.82 32.12 -21.46
N THR A 75 -22.13 32.04 -21.64
CA THR A 75 -22.95 33.05 -22.31
C THR A 75 -24.28 33.22 -21.56
N GLY A 76 -25.01 34.31 -21.82
CA GLY A 76 -26.33 34.54 -21.22
C GLY A 76 -26.32 34.58 -19.69
N ASN A 77 -27.20 33.80 -19.05
CA ASN A 77 -27.44 33.84 -17.60
C ASN A 77 -26.22 33.42 -16.77
N GLU A 78 -25.48 32.39 -17.18
CA GLU A 78 -24.27 31.95 -16.45
C GLU A 78 -23.19 33.04 -16.42
N LEU A 79 -23.08 33.82 -17.50
CA LEU A 79 -22.15 34.94 -17.59
C LEU A 79 -22.58 36.12 -16.70
N ILE A 80 -23.88 36.37 -16.58
CA ILE A 80 -24.43 37.43 -15.72
C ILE A 80 -24.08 37.14 -14.25
N SER A 81 -24.26 35.91 -13.79
CA SER A 81 -23.92 35.51 -12.41
C SER A 81 -22.45 35.74 -12.07
N LEU A 82 -21.52 35.44 -12.99
CA LEU A 82 -20.09 35.70 -12.76
C LEU A 82 -19.73 37.19 -12.80
N LYS A 83 -20.45 38.00 -13.59
CA LYS A 83 -20.29 39.46 -13.58
C LYS A 83 -20.74 40.06 -12.25
N GLU A 84 -21.84 39.55 -11.69
CA GLU A 84 -22.37 39.99 -10.39
C GLU A 84 -21.40 39.67 -9.24
N MET A 85 -20.66 38.56 -9.34
CA MET A 85 -19.59 38.22 -8.39
C MET A 85 -18.32 39.06 -8.56
N GLY A 86 -18.25 39.95 -9.55
CA GLY A 86 -17.10 40.85 -9.77
C GLY A 86 -15.84 40.18 -10.34
N VAL A 87 -15.96 38.93 -10.81
CA VAL A 87 -14.84 38.13 -11.35
C VAL A 87 -14.43 38.60 -12.75
N ILE A 88 -15.35 39.25 -13.50
CA ILE A 88 -15.19 39.61 -14.91
C ILE A 88 -15.63 41.06 -15.17
N GLY A 89 -15.05 41.71 -16.19
CA GLY A 89 -15.47 43.03 -16.64
C GLY A 89 -16.94 43.08 -17.10
N LYS A 90 -17.65 44.14 -16.72
CA LYS A 90 -19.11 44.30 -16.92
C LYS A 90 -19.57 44.17 -18.38
N ASN A 91 -18.70 44.48 -19.35
CA ASN A 91 -19.03 44.56 -20.77
C ASN A 91 -18.69 43.30 -21.60
N ALA A 92 -18.25 42.19 -21.00
CA ALA A 92 -17.94 40.97 -21.75
C ALA A 92 -19.19 40.29 -22.33
N ALA A 93 -19.21 39.95 -23.62
CA ALA A 93 -20.32 39.24 -24.26
C ALA A 93 -20.26 37.71 -24.09
N ALA A 94 -19.07 37.18 -23.82
CA ALA A 94 -18.80 35.77 -23.54
C ALA A 94 -17.56 35.64 -22.65
N PHE A 95 -17.43 34.53 -21.92
CA PHE A 95 -16.26 34.25 -21.10
C PHE A 95 -15.92 32.76 -21.09
N THR A 96 -14.66 32.42 -21.36
CA THR A 96 -14.21 31.02 -21.36
C THR A 96 -13.69 30.64 -19.99
N ILE A 97 -14.29 29.59 -19.41
CA ILE A 97 -13.76 28.93 -18.23
C ILE A 97 -12.98 27.69 -18.62
N ILE A 98 -11.83 27.53 -18.00
CA ILE A 98 -10.87 26.48 -18.29
C ILE A 98 -10.60 25.74 -16.98
N PRO A 99 -11.21 24.56 -16.75
CA PRO A 99 -10.91 23.75 -15.58
C PRO A 99 -9.45 23.36 -15.53
N ARG A 100 -8.97 23.01 -14.33
CA ARG A 100 -7.57 22.64 -14.10
C ARG A 100 -7.05 21.54 -15.04
N ARG A 101 -7.89 20.57 -15.40
CA ARG A 101 -7.59 19.51 -16.38
C ARG A 101 -7.30 20.08 -17.77
N ALA A 102 -8.17 20.96 -18.26
CA ALA A 102 -8.00 21.62 -19.56
C ALA A 102 -6.76 22.54 -19.56
N VAL A 103 -6.43 23.20 -18.44
CA VAL A 103 -5.15 23.94 -18.30
C VAL A 103 -3.96 23.02 -18.48
N LEU A 104 -3.98 21.82 -17.92
CA LEU A 104 -2.91 20.83 -18.10
C LEU A 104 -2.80 20.40 -19.58
N ARG A 105 -3.92 20.10 -20.24
CA ARG A 105 -3.92 19.71 -21.66
C ARG A 105 -3.35 20.81 -22.57
N ILE A 106 -3.67 22.07 -22.30
CA ILE A 106 -3.06 23.23 -22.98
C ILE A 106 -1.52 23.16 -22.86
N GLY A 107 -0.99 22.88 -21.68
CA GLY A 107 0.46 22.72 -21.46
C GLY A 107 1.06 21.53 -22.22
N MET A 108 0.32 20.45 -22.38
CA MET A 108 0.78 19.31 -23.19
C MET A 108 0.89 19.68 -24.68
N LEU A 109 0.01 20.54 -25.18
CA LEU A 109 -0.08 20.89 -26.61
C LEU A 109 0.78 22.10 -27.02
N LEU A 110 1.09 23.02 -26.10
CA LEU A 110 1.84 24.25 -26.38
C LEU A 110 3.31 23.99 -26.76
N ARG A 111 3.68 24.20 -28.03
CA ARG A 111 5.05 23.91 -28.51
C ARG A 111 6.10 24.85 -27.94
N ASP A 112 5.83 26.16 -27.97
CA ASP A 112 6.84 27.20 -27.79
C ASP A 112 6.79 27.90 -26.42
N SER A 113 6.34 27.19 -25.38
CA SER A 113 6.34 27.71 -24.00
C SER A 113 7.38 26.98 -23.14
N PRO A 114 8.28 27.69 -22.44
CA PRO A 114 9.26 27.07 -21.55
C PRO A 114 8.56 26.37 -20.37
N VAL A 115 7.51 26.99 -19.82
CA VAL A 115 6.69 26.41 -18.75
C VAL A 115 5.98 25.15 -19.24
N ALA A 116 5.39 25.17 -20.45
CA ALA A 116 4.74 24.00 -21.04
C ALA A 116 5.73 22.85 -21.26
N ARG A 117 6.95 23.17 -21.70
CA ARG A 117 8.03 22.18 -21.81
C ARG A 117 8.35 21.56 -20.46
N SER A 118 8.51 22.36 -19.40
CA SER A 118 8.74 21.84 -18.05
C SER A 118 7.58 20.99 -17.52
N VAL A 119 6.33 21.33 -17.84
CA VAL A 119 5.15 20.51 -17.52
C VAL A 119 5.23 19.17 -18.23
N ARG A 120 5.52 19.14 -19.52
CA ARG A 120 5.70 17.87 -20.28
C ARG A 120 6.84 17.03 -19.74
N ASP A 121 7.98 17.66 -19.45
CA ASP A 121 9.13 16.98 -18.87
C ASP A 121 8.76 16.33 -17.53
N HIS A 122 8.04 17.05 -16.65
CA HIS A 122 7.56 16.48 -15.38
C HIS A 122 6.56 15.34 -15.59
N LEU A 123 5.60 15.49 -16.50
CA LEU A 123 4.60 14.44 -16.78
C LEU A 123 5.25 13.13 -17.22
N LEU A 124 6.30 13.20 -18.03
CA LEU A 124 7.02 12.04 -18.57
C LEU A 124 8.11 11.51 -17.64
N ASN A 125 8.79 12.37 -16.88
CA ASN A 125 9.83 11.94 -15.94
C ASN A 125 9.26 11.28 -14.68
N VAL A 126 8.00 11.57 -14.31
CA VAL A 126 7.33 10.97 -13.14
C VAL A 126 7.02 9.47 -13.33
N GLU A 127 7.20 8.89 -14.53
CA GLU A 127 7.25 7.42 -14.67
C GLU A 127 8.40 6.79 -13.86
N ALA A 128 9.49 7.52 -13.59
CA ALA A 128 10.62 7.04 -12.80
C ALA A 128 10.38 7.13 -11.27
N GLU A 129 9.48 7.99 -10.82
CA GLU A 129 9.17 8.22 -9.38
C GLU A 129 7.84 7.60 -8.96
N ARG A 130 7.49 6.46 -9.54
CA ARG A 130 6.25 5.73 -9.24
C ARG A 130 6.21 5.33 -7.76
N LYS A 131 5.70 6.21 -6.89
CA LYS A 131 5.02 5.80 -5.66
C LYS A 131 3.67 5.25 -6.10
N PRO A 132 3.40 3.94 -5.97
CA PRO A 132 2.07 3.42 -6.22
C PRO A 132 1.10 4.19 -5.32
N ASN A 133 0.00 4.67 -5.89
CA ASN A 133 -1.05 5.34 -5.13
C ASN A 133 -1.55 4.34 -4.07
N TYR A 134 -1.35 4.63 -2.78
CA TYR A 134 -1.67 3.70 -1.67
C TYR A 134 -3.17 3.71 -1.31
N ASP A 135 -3.97 4.50 -2.03
CA ASP A 135 -5.41 4.70 -1.76
C ASP A 135 -6.32 3.68 -2.48
N ASP A 136 -5.84 2.45 -2.70
CA ASP A 136 -6.73 1.31 -2.92
C ASP A 136 -7.01 0.65 -1.56
N PRO A 137 -8.23 0.79 -1.00
CA PRO A 137 -8.61 0.16 0.26
C PRO A 137 -8.36 -1.35 0.26
N GLY A 138 -8.51 -2.02 -0.89
CA GLY A 138 -8.26 -3.44 -1.05
C GLY A 138 -6.77 -3.80 -0.89
N LEU A 139 -5.89 -3.05 -1.57
CA LEU A 139 -4.44 -3.22 -1.43
C LEU A 139 -3.95 -2.90 -0.03
N LEU A 140 -4.49 -1.86 0.62
CA LEU A 140 -4.14 -1.54 2.01
C LEU A 140 -4.57 -2.64 2.96
N HIS A 141 -5.76 -3.20 2.79
CA HIS A 141 -6.23 -4.33 3.59
C HIS A 141 -5.34 -5.56 3.40
N PHE A 142 -5.03 -5.92 2.15
CA PHE A 142 -4.14 -7.02 1.82
C PHE A 142 -2.75 -6.85 2.47
N LYS A 143 -2.16 -5.65 2.38
CA LYS A 143 -0.86 -5.34 3.01
C LYS A 143 -0.93 -5.47 4.53
N LYS A 144 -2.01 -5.01 5.16
CA LYS A 144 -2.22 -5.16 6.61
C LYS A 144 -2.29 -6.64 7.00
N GLU A 145 -3.01 -7.46 6.24
CA GLU A 145 -3.12 -8.90 6.52
C GLU A 145 -1.78 -9.61 6.34
N ALA A 146 -1.07 -9.37 5.23
CA ALA A 146 0.26 -9.92 5.00
C ALA A 146 1.25 -9.53 6.12
N TYR A 147 1.24 -8.26 6.53
CA TYR A 147 2.05 -7.77 7.64
C TYR A 147 1.70 -8.45 8.96
N MET A 148 0.40 -8.63 9.25
CA MET A 148 -0.04 -9.30 10.47
C MET A 148 0.36 -10.78 10.51
N ILE A 149 0.44 -11.46 9.36
CA ILE A 149 0.94 -12.84 9.28
C ILE A 149 2.42 -12.90 9.68
N GLU A 150 3.23 -11.98 9.16
CA GLU A 150 4.65 -11.89 9.51
C GLU A 150 4.84 -11.60 11.01
N VAL A 151 4.11 -10.61 11.53
CA VAL A 151 4.12 -10.28 12.97
C VAL A 151 3.69 -11.48 13.80
N ALA A 152 2.61 -12.17 13.43
CA ALA A 152 2.14 -13.34 14.16
C ALA A 152 3.17 -14.48 14.15
N ALA A 153 3.79 -14.76 13.00
CA ALA A 153 4.82 -15.78 12.87
C ALA A 153 6.02 -15.50 13.80
N ASN A 154 6.45 -14.23 13.87
CA ASN A 154 7.57 -13.81 14.72
C ASN A 154 7.20 -13.82 16.20
N VAL A 155 6.06 -13.23 16.59
CA VAL A 155 5.60 -13.16 17.99
C VAL A 155 5.34 -14.55 18.58
N LEU A 156 4.83 -15.49 17.77
CA LEU A 156 4.59 -16.88 18.19
C LEU A 156 5.82 -17.77 18.00
N ARG A 157 6.90 -17.26 17.41
CA ARG A 157 8.15 -17.97 17.12
C ARG A 157 7.88 -19.28 16.37
N LEU A 158 7.10 -19.21 15.30
CA LEU A 158 6.69 -20.40 14.56
C LEU A 158 7.88 -21.00 13.80
N PRO A 159 7.97 -22.35 13.72
CA PRO A 159 8.88 -23.01 12.79
C PRO A 159 8.45 -22.77 11.34
N ASP A 160 9.33 -23.05 10.38
CA ASP A 160 9.09 -22.79 8.95
C ASP A 160 7.90 -23.60 8.41
N SER A 161 7.67 -24.81 8.91
CA SER A 161 6.45 -25.60 8.67
C SER A 161 5.17 -24.86 9.08
N GLY A 162 5.20 -24.14 10.21
CA GLY A 162 4.09 -23.29 10.65
C GLY A 162 3.92 -22.04 9.79
N LYS A 163 5.04 -21.40 9.40
CA LYS A 163 5.04 -20.24 8.50
C LYS A 163 4.49 -20.61 7.12
N LEU A 164 4.93 -21.74 6.54
CA LEU A 164 4.44 -22.27 5.27
C LEU A 164 2.94 -22.53 5.31
N LYS A 165 2.43 -23.09 6.41
CA LYS A 165 0.99 -23.28 6.59
C LYS A 165 0.23 -21.95 6.55
N LEU A 166 0.69 -20.93 7.28
CA LEU A 166 0.07 -19.60 7.27
C LEU A 166 0.09 -18.98 5.86
N LEU A 167 1.20 -19.12 5.13
CA LEU A 167 1.31 -18.62 3.76
C LEU A 167 0.38 -19.39 2.81
N HIS A 168 0.22 -20.70 2.98
CA HIS A 168 -0.71 -21.50 2.18
C HIS A 168 -2.18 -21.09 2.43
N ASP A 169 -2.55 -20.89 3.69
CA ASP A 169 -3.88 -20.42 4.08
C ASP A 169 -4.14 -19.00 3.54
N PHE A 170 -3.13 -18.12 3.58
CA PHE A 170 -3.20 -16.77 2.98
C PHE A 170 -3.38 -16.82 1.46
N ASN A 171 -2.61 -17.65 0.76
CA ASN A 171 -2.77 -17.83 -0.69
C ASN A 171 -4.18 -18.31 -1.04
N LYS A 172 -4.71 -19.26 -0.28
CA LYS A 172 -6.07 -19.78 -0.47
C LYS A 172 -7.15 -18.71 -0.24
N GLN A 173 -6.99 -17.90 0.82
CA GLN A 173 -7.93 -16.82 1.15
C GLN A 173 -7.97 -15.74 0.06
N HIS A 174 -6.82 -15.40 -0.52
CA HIS A 174 -6.69 -14.34 -1.52
C HIS A 174 -6.66 -14.85 -2.97
N CYS A 175 -6.97 -16.13 -3.20
CA CYS A 175 -6.94 -16.76 -4.53
C CYS A 175 -5.59 -16.57 -5.26
N LEU A 176 -4.48 -16.55 -4.52
CA LEU A 176 -3.14 -16.42 -5.07
C LEU A 176 -2.63 -17.77 -5.59
N GLN A 177 -2.00 -17.75 -6.77
CA GLN A 177 -1.40 -18.94 -7.39
C GLN A 177 0.11 -19.01 -7.16
N VAL A 178 0.58 -18.57 -5.98
CA VAL A 178 2.01 -18.65 -5.65
C VAL A 178 2.34 -20.08 -5.25
N PRO A 179 3.24 -20.78 -5.97
CA PRO A 179 3.65 -22.13 -5.60
C PRO A 179 4.49 -22.08 -4.31
N LEU A 180 4.02 -22.78 -3.28
CA LEU A 180 4.73 -22.93 -2.01
C LEU A 180 5.14 -24.40 -1.81
N PRO A 181 6.31 -24.68 -1.21
CA PRO A 181 6.70 -26.04 -0.83
C PRO A 181 5.66 -26.71 0.07
N ALA A 182 5.44 -28.02 -0.11
CA ALA A 182 4.49 -28.79 0.69
C ALA A 182 5.00 -29.11 2.11
N TYR A 183 6.31 -29.04 2.33
CA TYR A 183 6.96 -29.30 3.60
C TYR A 183 8.20 -28.41 3.77
N ALA A 184 8.57 -28.15 5.02
CA ALA A 184 9.86 -27.58 5.38
C ALA A 184 10.79 -28.73 5.80
N ASP A 185 12.04 -28.70 5.32
CA ASP A 185 13.06 -29.64 5.79
C ASP A 185 13.52 -29.20 7.19
N GLU A 186 13.09 -29.96 8.19
CA GLU A 186 13.13 -29.54 9.57
C GLU A 186 13.38 -30.72 10.49
N GLN A 187 14.21 -30.53 11.52
CA GLN A 187 14.45 -31.57 12.51
C GLN A 187 13.15 -32.01 13.20
N VAL A 188 12.96 -33.34 13.27
CA VAL A 188 11.79 -33.99 13.88
C VAL A 188 11.75 -33.69 15.37
N THR A 189 10.55 -33.43 15.87
CA THR A 189 10.31 -33.10 17.28
C THR A 189 9.19 -33.96 17.85
N GLU A 190 9.24 -34.16 19.17
CA GLU A 190 8.24 -34.94 19.92
C GLU A 190 7.70 -34.15 21.11
N SER A 191 6.49 -34.49 21.56
CA SER A 191 5.92 -33.86 22.75
C SER A 191 6.68 -34.25 24.03
N ALA A 192 6.69 -33.38 25.03
CA ALA A 192 7.29 -33.68 26.35
C ALA A 192 6.80 -35.00 26.93
N THR A 193 5.50 -35.29 26.84
CA THR A 193 4.90 -36.53 27.35
C THR A 193 5.53 -37.78 26.74
N VAL A 194 5.86 -37.74 25.45
CA VAL A 194 6.45 -38.90 24.75
C VAL A 194 7.92 -39.04 25.14
N LEU A 195 8.66 -37.94 25.17
CA LEU A 195 10.09 -37.96 25.51
C LEU A 195 10.35 -38.35 26.97
N LEU A 196 9.56 -37.84 27.93
CA LEU A 196 9.66 -38.25 29.34
C LEU A 196 9.45 -39.76 29.51
N LYS A 197 8.50 -40.35 28.78
CA LYS A 197 8.26 -41.80 28.79
C LYS A 197 9.43 -42.58 28.17
N LYS A 198 9.94 -42.12 27.02
CA LYS A 198 11.08 -42.77 26.33
C LYS A 198 12.34 -42.79 27.22
N HIS A 199 12.60 -41.71 27.94
CA HIS A 199 13.73 -41.58 28.86
C HIS A 199 13.46 -42.15 30.26
N LYS A 200 12.29 -42.76 30.50
CA LYS A 200 11.89 -43.37 31.78
C LYS A 200 11.96 -42.40 32.98
N ILE A 201 11.71 -41.10 32.74
CA ILE A 201 11.69 -40.10 33.81
C ILE A 201 10.34 -40.18 34.54
N PRO A 202 10.31 -40.37 35.87
CA PRO A 202 9.08 -40.62 36.64
C PRO A 202 8.30 -39.32 36.96
N ILE A 203 8.20 -38.39 36.00
CA ILE A 203 7.41 -37.17 36.15
C ILE A 203 6.42 -36.99 35.00
N GLY A 204 5.31 -36.31 35.29
CA GLY A 204 4.35 -35.90 34.27
C GLY A 204 4.78 -34.63 33.55
N ALA A 205 4.27 -34.44 32.32
CA ALA A 205 4.52 -33.24 31.52
C ALA A 205 4.12 -31.94 32.22
N ALA A 206 3.12 -31.95 33.10
CA ALA A 206 2.74 -30.77 33.89
C ALA A 206 3.89 -30.30 34.81
N LYS A 207 4.49 -31.22 35.57
CA LYS A 207 5.63 -30.92 36.46
C LYS A 207 6.86 -30.50 35.66
N PHE A 208 7.12 -31.16 34.53
CA PHE A 208 8.19 -30.78 33.61
C PHE A 208 8.01 -29.35 33.06
N ASN A 209 6.79 -28.99 32.64
CA ASN A 209 6.49 -27.64 32.16
C ASN A 209 6.72 -26.59 33.26
N THR A 210 6.37 -26.88 34.52
CA THR A 210 6.67 -25.98 35.65
C THR A 210 8.16 -25.75 35.81
N LEU A 211 8.99 -26.81 35.71
CA LEU A 211 10.45 -26.69 35.76
C LEU A 211 11.00 -25.84 34.61
N LEU A 212 10.49 -26.04 33.39
CA LEU A 212 10.90 -25.24 32.23
C LEU A 212 10.55 -23.75 32.39
N ILE A 213 9.38 -23.45 32.97
CA ILE A 213 8.98 -22.07 33.27
C ILE A 213 9.93 -21.45 34.31
N GLN A 214 10.27 -22.19 35.37
CA GLN A 214 11.20 -21.73 36.41
C GLN A 214 12.60 -21.42 35.84
N HIS A 215 13.08 -22.21 34.87
CA HIS A 215 14.36 -22.00 34.20
C HIS A 215 14.28 -21.00 33.03
N GLY A 216 13.11 -20.40 32.77
CA GLY A 216 12.91 -19.42 31.71
C GLY A 216 12.97 -19.99 30.29
N LEU A 217 12.79 -21.31 30.13
CA LEU A 217 12.77 -22.00 28.85
C LEU A 217 11.36 -22.07 28.24
N LEU A 218 10.33 -21.92 29.07
CA LEU A 218 8.93 -21.95 28.66
C LEU A 218 8.18 -20.78 29.28
N GLU A 219 7.20 -20.22 28.56
CA GLU A 219 6.33 -19.16 29.03
C GLU A 219 4.86 -19.49 28.77
N GLU A 220 3.97 -18.87 29.54
CA GLU A 220 2.52 -18.90 29.30
C GLU A 220 2.10 -17.65 28.53
N LYS A 221 1.36 -17.86 27.44
CA LYS A 221 0.76 -16.82 26.60
C LYS A 221 -0.75 -16.89 26.66
N GLU A 222 -1.39 -15.75 26.41
CA GLU A 222 -2.84 -15.61 26.50
C GLU A 222 -3.49 -15.54 25.12
N ARG A 223 -4.71 -16.09 25.03
CA ARG A 223 -5.58 -15.88 23.88
C ARG A 223 -7.05 -15.79 24.28
N PRO A 224 -7.89 -15.07 23.52
CA PRO A 224 -9.32 -15.16 23.67
C PRO A 224 -9.86 -16.52 23.19
N SER A 225 -10.79 -17.07 23.96
CA SER A 225 -11.60 -18.22 23.59
C SER A 225 -12.74 -17.79 22.66
N ARG A 226 -13.34 -18.76 21.94
CA ARG A 226 -14.56 -18.52 21.14
C ARG A 226 -15.72 -17.95 21.98
N LYS A 227 -15.72 -18.18 23.29
CA LYS A 227 -16.71 -17.67 24.27
C LYS A 227 -16.24 -16.40 25.01
N GLY A 228 -15.22 -15.70 24.51
CA GLY A 228 -14.70 -14.46 25.11
C GLY A 228 -13.82 -14.62 26.36
N LYS A 229 -13.77 -15.80 26.99
CA LYS A 229 -12.87 -16.08 28.13
C LYS A 229 -11.40 -16.15 27.70
N ILE A 230 -10.47 -15.67 28.53
CA ILE A 230 -9.03 -15.84 28.31
C ILE A 230 -8.65 -17.31 28.52
N LYS A 231 -7.79 -17.84 27.64
CA LYS A 231 -7.15 -19.15 27.73
C LYS A 231 -5.63 -18.98 27.68
N LEU A 232 -4.94 -19.74 28.52
CA LEU A 232 -3.49 -19.80 28.56
C LEU A 232 -2.98 -20.96 27.70
N PHE A 233 -1.88 -20.74 26.98
CA PHE A 233 -1.16 -21.74 26.22
C PHE A 233 0.35 -21.60 26.43
N LYS A 234 1.11 -22.66 26.11
CA LYS A 234 2.55 -22.70 26.35
C LYS A 234 3.33 -22.37 25.08
N SER A 235 4.42 -21.65 25.24
CA SER A 235 5.34 -21.30 24.16
C SER A 235 6.78 -21.37 24.69
N LEU A 236 7.69 -21.97 23.92
CA LEU A 236 9.12 -21.88 24.18
C LEU A 236 9.57 -20.43 24.04
N THR A 237 10.40 -20.00 24.98
CA THR A 237 11.12 -18.73 24.92
C THR A 237 12.27 -18.84 23.91
N ASP A 238 12.97 -17.73 23.66
CA ASP A 238 14.13 -17.74 22.76
C ASP A 238 15.22 -18.71 23.25
N LYS A 239 15.38 -18.87 24.56
CA LYS A 239 16.25 -19.90 25.16
C LYS A 239 15.69 -21.31 24.97
N GLY A 240 14.38 -21.49 25.14
CA GLY A 240 13.72 -22.79 24.97
C GLY A 240 13.79 -23.35 23.54
N LEU A 241 13.85 -22.46 22.54
CA LEU A 241 13.97 -22.86 21.13
C LEU A 241 15.26 -23.61 20.81
N GLU A 242 16.28 -23.51 21.65
CA GLU A 242 17.50 -24.30 21.49
C GLU A 242 17.21 -25.81 21.58
N TYR A 243 16.19 -26.20 22.35
CA TYR A 243 15.81 -27.59 22.62
C TYR A 243 14.54 -28.04 21.90
N GLY A 244 13.89 -27.15 21.15
CA GLY A 244 12.59 -27.47 20.56
C GLY A 244 11.99 -26.41 19.64
N LYS A 245 10.71 -26.61 19.31
CA LYS A 245 9.93 -25.76 18.41
C LYS A 245 8.53 -25.52 18.96
N ASN A 246 7.99 -24.34 18.63
CA ASN A 246 6.60 -23.99 18.88
C ASN A 246 5.71 -24.39 17.70
N ILE A 247 5.34 -25.66 17.62
CA ILE A 247 4.45 -26.12 16.56
C ILE A 247 3.05 -25.53 16.72
N VAL A 248 2.30 -25.43 15.63
CA VAL A 248 0.86 -25.11 15.71
C VAL A 248 0.16 -26.27 16.42
N SER A 249 -0.60 -25.97 17.48
CA SER A 249 -1.26 -26.99 18.28
C SER A 249 -2.22 -27.84 17.43
N PRO A 250 -2.12 -29.19 17.49
CA PRO A 250 -3.05 -30.07 16.78
C PRO A 250 -4.49 -29.91 17.26
N HIS A 251 -4.69 -29.43 18.49
CA HIS A 251 -6.00 -29.31 19.12
C HIS A 251 -6.62 -27.92 18.89
N SER A 252 -5.80 -26.89 18.72
CA SER A 252 -6.26 -25.54 18.45
C SER A 252 -5.30 -24.80 17.53
N PRO A 253 -5.69 -24.46 16.28
CA PRO A 253 -4.78 -23.75 15.37
C PRO A 253 -4.47 -22.31 15.81
N ARG A 254 -5.11 -21.82 16.88
CA ARG A 254 -4.94 -20.47 17.43
C ARG A 254 -3.92 -20.42 18.58
N GLU A 255 -3.16 -21.48 18.81
CA GLU A 255 -2.15 -21.54 19.86
C GLU A 255 -0.96 -22.38 19.42
N THR A 256 0.17 -22.17 20.09
CA THR A 256 1.36 -23.00 19.93
C THR A 256 1.36 -24.15 20.94
N ALA A 257 2.07 -25.22 20.60
CA ALA A 257 2.41 -26.29 21.51
C ALA A 257 3.93 -26.55 21.46
N PRO A 258 4.63 -26.58 22.60
CA PRO A 258 6.06 -26.84 22.62
C PRO A 258 6.35 -28.33 22.34
N HIS A 259 7.18 -28.58 21.33
CA HIS A 259 7.74 -29.89 21.01
C HIS A 259 9.27 -29.81 21.07
N TYR A 260 9.95 -30.90 21.40
CA TYR A 260 11.39 -30.91 21.70
C TYR A 260 12.14 -31.83 20.75
N PHE A 261 13.41 -31.50 20.49
CA PHE A 261 14.30 -32.33 19.70
C PHE A 261 14.75 -33.55 20.50
N ALA A 262 14.55 -34.76 19.97
CA ALA A 262 14.89 -35.98 20.68
C ALA A 262 16.39 -36.08 21.03
N ASN A 263 17.26 -35.56 20.16
CA ASN A 263 18.71 -35.59 20.36
C ASN A 263 19.20 -34.60 21.44
N LYS A 264 18.48 -33.51 21.71
CA LYS A 264 18.82 -32.51 22.74
C LYS A 264 18.05 -32.69 24.06
N PHE A 265 17.13 -33.65 24.10
CA PHE A 265 16.33 -33.89 25.29
C PHE A 265 17.14 -34.29 26.54
N PRO A 266 18.25 -35.06 26.44
CA PRO A 266 19.11 -35.34 27.59
C PRO A 266 19.71 -34.07 28.22
N GLU A 267 20.22 -33.16 27.39
CA GLU A 267 20.78 -31.88 27.85
C GLU A 267 19.69 -31.01 28.50
N LEU A 268 18.48 -31.01 27.94
CA LEU A 268 17.34 -30.29 28.50
C LEU A 268 16.95 -30.79 29.89
N ILE A 269 16.97 -32.11 30.11
CA ILE A 269 16.70 -32.74 31.40
C ILE A 269 17.73 -32.29 32.44
N GLU A 270 19.03 -32.37 32.10
CA GLU A 270 20.12 -31.95 32.98
C GLU A 270 19.98 -30.47 33.35
N GLN A 271 19.65 -29.62 32.38
CA GLN A 271 19.47 -28.18 32.60
C GLN A 271 18.32 -27.83 33.55
N VAL A 272 17.29 -28.68 33.68
CA VAL A 272 16.19 -28.49 34.62
C VAL A 272 16.31 -29.33 35.89
N GLY A 273 17.46 -30.01 36.09
CA GLY A 273 17.79 -30.76 37.29
C GLY A 273 17.06 -32.10 37.44
N LEU A 274 16.92 -32.86 36.35
CA LEU A 274 16.25 -34.16 36.30
C LEU A 274 17.17 -35.31 35.90
#